data_AF-Q84G34-F1
#
_entry.id   AF-Q84G34-F1
#
_cell.length_a   1.000
_cell.length_b   1.000
_cell.length_c   1.000
_cell.angle_alpha   90.00
_cell.angle_beta   90.00
_cell.angle_gamma   90.00
#
_symmetry.space_group_name_H-M   'P 1'
#
loop_
_entity.id
_entity.type
_entity.pdbx_description
1 polymer ?
#
loop_
_entity_poly.entity_id
_entity_poly.type
_entity_poly.pdbx_seq_one_letter_code
_entity_poly.pdbx_strand_id
1 'polypeptide(L)'
;VMTTSQPWWPADYGHYGPLFIRMAWHAAGTYRIHDGRGGAGGGMQRFAPLNSWPDNASLDKARRLLWPVKKKYGKKLSWADLIVFAGNCALESMGFKTFGFGFGRVDQWEPDEVYWGKEATWLGDERYSGKRDLENPLAAVQMGLIYVNPEGPNGNPDPMAAAVDIRETFRRMAMNDVETAALIVGGHTFGKTHGAGPADLVGPEPEAAPLEQMGLGWKSSYGTGTGKDAITSGIEVVWTNTPTKWDNSFLEILYGYEWELTKSPAGAWQYTAKDGAGAGTIPDPFGGPGRSPTMLATDLSLRVDPIYERITRRWLEHPEELADEFAKAWYKLIHRDMGPVARYLGPLVPKQTLLWQDPVPAVSHDLVGEAEIASLKSQILASGLTVSQLVSTAWAAASSFRGSDKRGGANGGRIRLQPQVGWEVNDPDGDLRKVGHSHPGRDPGVIQLRGAGEHQSVLRRPRRARWLCRHRESSKGGWPQHHGALHPGPHGCVAGTNRRGILCRAGAQGRWLPKLPRKGQPVAGRVHAARQGEPAYAQCP
;
A
#
# COMPACT_ATOMS: atom_id res chain seq x y z
N VAL A 1 -1.09 -1.23 26.68
CA VAL A 1 -0.01 -1.03 25.68
C VAL A 1 0.25 0.44 25.49
N MET A 2 -0.68 1.24 24.94
CA MET A 2 -0.43 2.66 24.64
C MET A 2 0.04 3.47 25.85
N THR A 3 -0.57 3.29 27.02
CA THR A 3 -0.24 3.99 28.28
C THR A 3 0.65 3.18 29.22
N THR A 4 1.32 2.14 28.73
CA THR A 4 2.17 1.24 29.54
C THR A 4 3.59 1.27 29.00
N SER A 5 4.31 2.33 29.35
CA SER A 5 5.70 2.56 28.94
C SER A 5 6.59 1.36 29.24
N GLN A 6 7.48 1.03 28.31
CA GLN A 6 8.45 -0.05 28.42
C GLN A 6 9.86 0.53 28.57
N PRO A 7 10.71 -0.03 29.45
CA PRO A 7 12.02 0.56 29.76
C PRO A 7 12.99 0.56 28.57
N TRP A 8 12.83 -0.39 27.64
CA TRP A 8 13.68 -0.51 26.45
C TRP A 8 13.29 0.44 25.30
N TRP A 9 12.14 1.11 25.41
CA TRP A 9 11.74 2.18 24.51
C TRP A 9 10.69 3.06 25.17
N PRO A 10 11.07 3.98 26.10
CA PRO A 10 10.10 4.74 26.88
C PRO A 10 9.11 5.54 26.03
N ALA A 11 7.85 5.60 26.45
CA ALA A 11 6.79 6.33 25.74
C ALA A 11 6.93 7.85 25.95
N ASP A 12 7.04 8.61 24.86
CA ASP A 12 6.90 10.07 24.90
C ASP A 12 5.55 10.43 25.53
N TYR A 13 5.55 11.40 26.46
CA TYR A 13 4.35 11.88 27.16
C TYR A 13 3.56 10.76 27.87
N GLY A 14 4.21 9.62 28.14
CA GLY A 14 3.54 8.43 28.69
C GLY A 14 2.55 7.74 27.74
N HIS A 15 2.56 8.04 26.44
CA HIS A 15 1.58 7.52 25.48
C HIS A 15 2.20 7.15 24.12
N TYR A 16 2.19 5.86 23.74
CA TYR A 16 2.68 5.39 22.43
C TYR A 16 1.75 5.66 21.24
N GLY A 17 0.58 6.26 21.47
CA GLY A 17 -0.42 6.54 20.43
C GLY A 17 0.18 7.20 19.19
N PRO A 18 0.90 8.33 19.29
CA PRO A 18 1.48 8.99 18.12
C PRO A 18 2.47 8.10 17.34
N LEU A 19 3.27 7.29 18.04
CA LEU A 19 4.16 6.31 17.40
C LEU A 19 3.39 5.25 16.62
N PHE A 20 2.22 4.81 17.12
CA PHE A 20 1.36 3.85 16.42
C PHE A 20 0.60 4.48 15.24
N ILE A 21 0.25 5.77 15.31
CA ILE A 21 -0.28 6.51 14.17
C ILE A 21 0.76 6.55 13.06
N ARG A 22 2.00 6.96 13.36
CA ARG A 22 3.12 6.92 12.40
C ARG A 22 3.33 5.52 11.85
N MET A 23 3.35 4.49 12.69
CA MET A 23 3.53 3.11 12.23
C MET A 23 2.46 2.68 11.22
N ALA A 24 1.19 2.98 11.49
CA ALA A 24 0.07 2.68 10.61
C ALA A 24 0.10 3.52 9.31
N TRP A 25 0.44 4.81 9.42
CA TRP A 25 0.68 5.71 8.30
C TRP A 25 1.74 5.13 7.35
N HIS A 26 2.92 4.81 7.86
CA HIS A 26 4.03 4.25 7.08
C HIS A 26 3.69 2.87 6.49
N ALA A 27 2.89 2.06 7.19
CA ALA A 27 2.47 0.75 6.69
C ALA A 27 1.61 0.90 5.43
N ALA A 28 0.65 1.83 5.44
CA ALA A 28 -0.22 2.11 4.31
C ALA A 28 0.45 2.99 3.23
N GLY A 29 1.40 3.83 3.64
CA GLY A 29 2.02 4.86 2.82
C GLY A 29 3.04 4.38 1.81
N THR A 30 3.31 3.08 1.69
CA THR A 30 4.15 2.56 0.60
C THR A 30 3.37 2.31 -0.69
N TYR A 31 2.05 2.45 -0.67
CA TYR A 31 1.18 2.15 -1.81
C TYR A 31 1.45 3.09 -2.99
N ARG A 32 1.33 2.60 -4.24
CA ARG A 32 1.23 3.47 -5.42
C ARG A 32 0.16 3.05 -6.43
N ILE A 33 -0.54 4.01 -7.04
CA ILE A 33 -1.67 3.74 -7.94
C ILE A 33 -1.28 3.05 -9.23
N HIS A 34 -0.02 3.22 -9.67
CA HIS A 34 0.45 2.76 -10.97
C HIS A 34 0.32 1.24 -11.11
N ASP A 35 0.83 0.48 -10.14
CA ASP A 35 0.76 -0.99 -10.11
C ASP A 35 -0.03 -1.54 -8.90
N GLY A 36 -0.50 -0.68 -7.99
CA GLY A 36 -1.26 -1.06 -6.80
C GLY A 36 -0.42 -1.76 -5.73
N ARG A 37 0.91 -1.84 -5.89
CA ARG A 37 1.83 -2.45 -4.91
C ARG A 37 2.12 -1.52 -3.75
N GLY A 38 2.71 -2.09 -2.69
CA GLY A 38 2.84 -1.45 -1.38
C GLY A 38 1.53 -1.49 -0.61
N GLY A 39 1.42 -0.66 0.43
CA GLY A 39 0.27 -0.61 1.32
C GLY A 39 0.33 -1.60 2.48
N ALA A 40 -0.71 -1.54 3.33
CA ALA A 40 -0.75 -2.27 4.59
C ALA A 40 -1.31 -3.71 4.47
N GLY A 41 -1.84 -4.08 3.31
CA GLY A 41 -2.70 -5.25 3.09
C GLY A 41 -2.04 -6.61 3.36
N GLY A 42 -0.71 -6.69 3.27
CA GLY A 42 0.07 -7.89 3.61
C GLY A 42 0.89 -7.77 4.90
N GLY A 43 0.86 -6.62 5.57
CA GLY A 43 1.71 -6.34 6.73
C GLY A 43 3.21 -6.33 6.39
N MET A 44 3.58 -5.87 5.19
CA MET A 44 4.94 -5.98 4.64
C MET A 44 5.99 -5.15 5.38
N GLN A 45 5.59 -4.15 6.16
CA GLN A 45 6.51 -3.35 6.98
C GLN A 45 7.34 -4.18 7.99
N ARG A 46 6.96 -5.44 8.25
CA ARG A 46 7.73 -6.34 9.13
C ARG A 46 8.82 -7.15 8.43
N PHE A 47 8.92 -7.08 7.11
CA PHE A 47 9.92 -7.77 6.31
C PHE A 47 10.81 -6.78 5.56
N ALA A 48 11.97 -7.26 5.10
CA ALA A 48 12.82 -6.53 4.17
C ALA A 48 12.07 -6.17 2.86
N PRO A 49 12.46 -5.09 2.16
CA PRO A 49 13.36 -4.04 2.62
C PRO A 49 12.68 -3.05 3.58
N LEU A 50 11.34 -3.07 3.65
CA LEU A 50 10.56 -2.04 4.34
C LEU A 50 10.84 -1.96 5.84
N ASN A 51 11.13 -3.09 6.50
CA ASN A 51 11.46 -3.11 7.93
C ASN A 51 12.75 -2.35 8.27
N SER A 52 13.55 -1.98 7.26
CA SER A 52 14.87 -1.39 7.37
C SER A 52 15.05 -0.11 6.55
N TRP A 53 13.99 0.39 5.91
CA TRP A 53 14.01 1.72 5.30
C TRP A 53 14.35 2.79 6.34
N PRO A 54 15.19 3.80 6.00
CA PRO A 54 15.50 4.92 6.90
C PRO A 54 14.24 5.59 7.45
N ASP A 55 13.23 5.80 6.61
CA ASP A 55 11.99 6.45 7.04
C ASP A 55 11.12 5.55 7.94
N ASN A 56 11.44 4.26 8.05
CA ASN A 56 10.82 3.33 9.01
C ASN A 56 11.64 3.15 10.29
N ALA A 57 12.66 3.98 10.52
CA ALA A 57 13.42 3.98 11.76
C ALA A 57 12.50 4.02 12.99
N SER A 58 12.87 3.24 13.99
CA SER A 58 12.14 3.04 15.26
C SER A 58 10.78 2.33 15.15
N LEU A 59 10.27 2.04 13.94
CA LEU A 59 9.02 1.27 13.79
C LEU A 59 9.21 -0.23 14.09
N ASP A 60 10.46 -0.71 14.12
CA ASP A 60 10.83 -2.00 14.71
C ASP A 60 10.43 -2.07 16.20
N LYS A 61 10.68 -1.01 16.98
CA LYS A 61 10.22 -0.89 18.38
C LYS A 61 8.69 -0.79 18.45
N ALA A 62 8.07 0.01 17.58
CA ALA A 62 6.61 0.16 17.54
C ALA A 62 5.89 -1.18 17.31
N ARG A 63 6.35 -1.97 16.34
CA ARG A 63 5.82 -3.33 16.10
C ARG A 63 6.10 -4.26 17.27
N ARG A 64 7.28 -4.18 17.89
CA ARG A 64 7.65 -5.00 19.06
C ARG A 64 6.74 -4.74 20.25
N LEU A 65 6.33 -3.50 20.51
CA LEU A 65 5.39 -3.13 21.58
C LEU A 65 4.03 -3.83 21.44
N LEU A 66 3.63 -4.19 20.21
CA LEU A 66 2.36 -4.85 19.91
C LEU A 66 2.43 -6.38 20.00
N TRP A 67 3.63 -6.97 20.18
CA TRP A 67 3.78 -8.42 20.33
C TRP A 67 2.88 -9.03 21.41
N PRO A 68 2.73 -8.47 22.63
CA PRO A 68 1.83 -9.03 23.63
C PRO A 68 0.37 -9.13 23.17
N VAL A 69 -0.11 -8.15 22.37
CA VAL A 69 -1.44 -8.20 21.76
C VAL A 69 -1.49 -9.30 20.72
N LYS A 70 -0.52 -9.35 19.80
CA LYS A 70 -0.44 -10.41 18.80
C LYS A 70 -0.40 -11.81 19.45
N LYS A 71 0.38 -11.97 20.53
CA LYS A 71 0.50 -13.21 21.30
C LYS A 71 -0.83 -13.62 21.93
N LYS A 72 -1.59 -12.66 22.47
CA LYS A 72 -2.90 -12.91 23.10
C LYS A 72 -3.95 -13.39 22.08
N TYR A 73 -4.02 -12.76 20.91
CA TYR A 73 -5.05 -13.07 19.91
C TYR A 73 -4.64 -14.13 18.88
N GLY A 74 -3.34 -14.43 18.77
CA GLY A 74 -2.81 -15.52 17.96
C GLY A 74 -3.27 -15.41 16.50
N LYS A 75 -3.84 -16.51 15.98
CA LYS A 75 -4.30 -16.61 14.58
C LYS A 75 -5.57 -15.82 14.27
N LYS A 76 -6.29 -15.33 15.30
CA LYS A 76 -7.52 -14.54 15.11
C LYS A 76 -7.24 -13.09 14.68
N LEU A 77 -5.98 -12.67 14.73
CA LEU A 77 -5.57 -11.31 14.38
C LEU A 77 -4.23 -11.37 13.64
N SER A 78 -4.22 -10.95 12.37
CA SER A 78 -2.99 -10.81 11.58
C SER A 78 -2.17 -9.63 12.07
N TRP A 79 -0.86 -9.65 11.82
CA TRP A 79 -0.02 -8.46 12.00
C TRP A 79 -0.47 -7.33 11.06
N ALA A 80 -0.85 -7.67 9.83
CA ALA A 80 -1.37 -6.72 8.86
C ALA A 80 -2.56 -5.91 9.41
N ASP A 81 -3.56 -6.57 10.00
CA ASP A 81 -4.68 -5.85 10.64
C ASP A 81 -4.24 -5.15 11.94
N LEU A 82 -3.45 -5.82 12.79
CA LEU A 82 -3.04 -5.25 14.09
C LEU A 82 -2.26 -3.93 13.95
N ILE A 83 -1.36 -3.82 12.97
CA ILE A 83 -0.53 -2.62 12.77
C ILE A 83 -1.42 -1.39 12.50
N VAL A 84 -2.33 -1.48 11.53
CA VAL A 84 -3.21 -0.35 11.19
C VAL A 84 -4.35 -0.15 12.19
N PHE A 85 -4.81 -1.23 12.83
CA PHE A 85 -5.80 -1.12 13.92
C PHE A 85 -5.23 -0.41 15.14
N ALA A 86 -3.93 -0.62 15.45
CA ALA A 86 -3.27 0.11 16.53
C ALA A 86 -3.24 1.62 16.28
N GLY A 87 -2.98 2.06 15.04
CA GLY A 87 -3.09 3.48 14.66
C GLY A 87 -4.52 4.02 14.80
N ASN A 88 -5.52 3.24 14.38
CA ASN A 88 -6.92 3.61 14.53
C ASN A 88 -7.34 3.74 16.01
N CYS A 89 -6.92 2.80 16.86
CA CYS A 89 -7.16 2.86 18.31
C CYS A 89 -6.39 4.01 18.98
N ALA A 90 -5.20 4.37 18.48
CA ALA A 90 -4.43 5.49 19.00
C ALA A 90 -5.18 6.81 18.79
N LEU A 91 -5.72 7.03 17.59
CA LEU A 91 -6.57 8.19 17.30
C LEU A 91 -7.77 8.28 18.27
N GLU A 92 -8.54 7.19 18.39
CA GLU A 92 -9.70 7.14 19.31
C GLU A 92 -9.31 7.39 20.77
N SER A 93 -8.20 6.80 21.22
CA SER A 93 -7.70 6.95 22.60
C SER A 93 -7.26 8.38 22.92
N MET A 94 -6.91 9.17 21.91
CA MET A 94 -6.48 10.57 22.05
C MET A 94 -7.59 11.56 21.68
N GLY A 95 -8.83 11.09 21.53
CA GLY A 95 -10.02 11.94 21.37
C GLY A 95 -10.48 12.19 19.94
N PHE A 96 -9.88 11.53 18.93
CA PHE A 96 -10.34 11.62 17.54
C PHE A 96 -11.24 10.44 17.17
N LYS A 97 -12.48 10.74 16.77
CA LYS A 97 -13.42 9.72 16.31
C LYS A 97 -13.14 9.33 14.86
N THR A 98 -12.78 8.07 14.64
CA THR A 98 -12.48 7.53 13.31
C THR A 98 -13.76 7.20 12.53
N PHE A 99 -13.67 7.19 11.20
CA PHE A 99 -14.79 6.89 10.31
C PHE A 99 -15.27 5.43 10.41
N GLY A 100 -14.37 4.51 10.75
CA GLY A 100 -14.64 3.08 10.88
C GLY A 100 -13.39 2.23 10.66
N PHE A 101 -13.54 0.91 10.68
CA PHE A 101 -12.44 -0.03 10.47
C PHE A 101 -12.91 -1.37 9.91
N GLY A 102 -12.22 -1.87 8.87
CA GLY A 102 -12.39 -3.20 8.31
C GLY A 102 -11.18 -4.10 8.57
N PHE A 103 -11.41 -5.23 9.25
CA PHE A 103 -10.47 -6.34 9.33
C PHE A 103 -10.50 -7.17 8.03
N GLY A 104 -9.56 -8.10 7.87
CA GLY A 104 -9.52 -9.04 6.75
C GLY A 104 -8.22 -9.02 5.95
N ARG A 105 -7.19 -8.32 6.43
CA ARG A 105 -5.83 -8.42 5.87
C ARG A 105 -5.19 -9.72 6.33
N VAL A 106 -4.57 -10.43 5.39
CA VAL A 106 -3.96 -11.73 5.65
C VAL A 106 -2.45 -11.54 5.72
N ASP A 107 -1.84 -12.06 6.78
CA ASP A 107 -0.38 -12.08 6.89
C ASP A 107 0.24 -12.94 5.77
N GLN A 108 1.32 -12.45 5.19
CA GLN A 108 2.20 -13.23 4.31
C GLN A 108 3.43 -13.73 5.07
N TRP A 109 4.29 -14.53 4.45
CA TRP A 109 5.39 -15.21 5.16
C TRP A 109 6.77 -14.94 4.58
N GLU A 110 6.82 -14.20 3.48
CA GLU A 110 8.00 -13.69 2.81
C GLU A 110 7.68 -12.29 2.30
N PRO A 111 8.69 -11.44 2.05
CA PRO A 111 8.47 -10.13 1.46
C PRO A 111 7.88 -10.24 0.05
N ASP A 112 7.06 -9.24 -0.33
CA ASP A 112 6.68 -9.06 -1.73
C ASP A 112 7.85 -8.40 -2.47
N GLU A 113 8.22 -8.97 -3.62
CA GLU A 113 9.31 -8.48 -4.46
C GLU A 113 8.80 -7.29 -5.29
N VAL A 114 9.05 -6.08 -4.77
CA VAL A 114 8.59 -4.81 -5.36
C VAL A 114 9.78 -3.98 -5.83
N TYR A 115 9.71 -3.46 -7.06
CA TYR A 115 10.66 -2.47 -7.56
C TYR A 115 10.44 -1.13 -6.85
N TRP A 116 11.35 -0.75 -5.95
CA TRP A 116 11.30 0.50 -5.17
C TRP A 116 12.14 1.65 -5.74
N GLY A 117 12.83 1.41 -6.86
CA GLY A 117 13.78 2.32 -7.47
C GLY A 117 15.06 1.58 -7.84
N LYS A 118 15.88 2.21 -8.68
CA LYS A 118 17.15 1.64 -9.15
C LYS A 118 18.34 2.00 -8.27
N GLU A 119 18.16 2.94 -7.33
CA GLU A 119 19.22 3.43 -6.47
C GLU A 119 19.75 2.31 -5.57
N ALA A 120 21.08 2.18 -5.52
CA ALA A 120 21.78 1.19 -4.69
C ALA A 120 22.15 1.71 -3.30
N THR A 121 21.82 2.98 -2.99
CA THR A 121 22.14 3.65 -1.73
C THR A 121 20.87 4.20 -1.10
N TRP A 122 20.72 4.02 0.22
CA TRP A 122 19.63 4.64 0.98
C TRP A 122 19.62 6.15 0.82
N LEU A 123 18.43 6.72 0.70
CA LEU A 123 18.19 8.15 0.44
C LEU A 123 18.77 8.68 -0.88
N GLY A 124 19.28 7.81 -1.75
CA GLY A 124 19.66 8.18 -3.12
C GLY A 124 18.46 8.63 -3.95
N ASP A 125 18.73 9.49 -4.93
CA ASP A 125 17.80 9.94 -5.95
C ASP A 125 18.45 9.78 -7.33
N GLU A 126 17.93 8.84 -8.12
CA GLU A 126 18.22 8.75 -9.56
C GLU A 126 16.91 8.60 -10.36
N ARG A 127 15.80 9.12 -9.82
CA ARG A 127 14.43 8.78 -10.25
C ARG A 127 13.67 9.92 -10.89
N TYR A 128 14.31 11.06 -11.09
CA TYR A 128 13.72 12.21 -11.77
C TYR A 128 14.30 12.40 -13.17
N SER A 129 13.46 12.92 -14.07
CA SER A 129 13.84 13.38 -15.41
C SER A 129 13.08 14.66 -15.77
N GLY A 130 13.40 15.26 -16.91
CA GLY A 130 12.70 16.47 -17.36
C GLY A 130 12.84 17.62 -16.37
N LYS A 131 11.71 18.27 -16.03
CA LYS A 131 11.70 19.34 -15.01
C LYS A 131 11.76 18.78 -13.59
N ARG A 132 10.85 17.84 -13.30
CA ARG A 132 10.74 17.11 -12.03
C ARG A 132 9.78 15.92 -12.20
N ASP A 133 9.93 15.21 -13.31
CA ASP A 133 9.07 14.08 -13.67
C ASP A 133 9.57 12.81 -12.98
N LEU A 134 8.89 12.41 -11.90
CA LEU A 134 9.23 11.21 -11.13
C LEU A 134 8.98 9.94 -11.96
N GLU A 135 9.94 9.02 -11.97
CA GLU A 135 9.89 7.74 -12.69
C GLU A 135 8.66 6.93 -12.27
N ASN A 136 7.96 6.35 -13.25
CA ASN A 136 6.90 5.37 -12.97
C ASN A 136 7.54 3.98 -12.80
N PRO A 137 7.11 3.17 -11.82
CA PRO A 137 5.89 3.27 -11.02
C PRO A 137 6.05 3.99 -9.67
N LEU A 138 7.18 4.65 -9.41
CA LEU A 138 7.54 5.17 -8.08
C LEU A 138 6.61 6.28 -7.60
N ALA A 139 6.51 6.43 -6.28
CA ALA A 139 5.66 7.43 -5.62
C ALA A 139 6.34 8.08 -4.41
N ALA A 140 7.67 7.96 -4.30
CA ALA A 140 8.49 8.58 -3.26
C ALA A 140 9.71 9.25 -3.89
N VAL A 141 10.18 10.36 -3.32
CA VAL A 141 11.22 11.22 -3.91
C VAL A 141 12.64 10.68 -3.77
N GLN A 142 12.90 9.81 -2.79
CA GLN A 142 14.21 9.19 -2.54
C GLN A 142 14.05 7.73 -2.11
N MET A 143 15.10 6.92 -2.29
CA MET A 143 15.08 5.51 -1.91
C MET A 143 14.95 5.37 -0.38
N GLY A 144 13.95 4.63 0.07
CA GLY A 144 13.74 4.41 1.50
C GLY A 144 12.91 5.47 2.23
N LEU A 145 12.36 6.46 1.52
CA LEU A 145 11.35 7.39 2.03
C LEU A 145 9.94 6.90 1.69
N ILE A 146 8.96 7.23 2.53
CA ILE A 146 7.55 6.92 2.26
C ILE A 146 6.99 7.84 1.16
N TYR A 147 7.16 9.16 1.29
CA TYR A 147 6.66 10.15 0.33
C TYR A 147 7.75 11.12 -0.09
N VAL A 148 8.03 12.11 0.76
CA VAL A 148 8.89 13.26 0.50
C VAL A 148 9.98 13.37 1.56
N ASN A 149 11.00 14.16 1.28
CA ASN A 149 12.01 14.51 2.27
C ASN A 149 11.45 15.58 3.23
N PRO A 150 11.46 15.35 4.56
CA PRO A 150 10.91 16.29 5.54
C PRO A 150 11.69 17.62 5.63
N GLU A 151 12.94 17.65 5.15
CA GLU A 151 13.78 18.84 5.05
C GLU A 151 13.60 19.57 3.72
N GLY A 152 12.65 19.14 2.87
CA GLY A 152 12.42 19.65 1.53
C GLY A 152 13.26 18.97 0.44
N PRO A 153 13.01 19.28 -0.86
CA PRO A 153 13.60 18.59 -1.99
C PRO A 153 15.14 18.50 -1.89
N ASN A 154 15.69 17.29 -1.85
CA ASN A 154 17.13 17.05 -1.73
C ASN A 154 17.78 17.72 -0.51
N GLY A 155 17.03 17.88 0.59
CA GLY A 155 17.48 18.55 1.80
C GLY A 155 17.54 20.08 1.69
N ASN A 156 16.94 20.67 0.65
CA ASN A 156 16.75 22.11 0.53
C ASN A 156 15.41 22.51 1.18
N PRO A 157 15.42 23.26 2.30
CA PRO A 157 14.23 23.59 3.08
C PRO A 157 13.42 24.73 2.46
N ASP A 158 12.99 24.56 1.21
CA ASP A 158 12.06 25.44 0.52
C ASP A 158 10.63 24.86 0.61
N PRO A 159 9.72 25.48 1.38
CA PRO A 159 8.36 24.97 1.56
C PRO A 159 7.53 24.98 0.27
N MET A 160 7.76 25.92 -0.65
CA MET A 160 7.03 25.98 -1.92
C MET A 160 7.48 24.86 -2.86
N ALA A 161 8.79 24.60 -2.92
CA ALA A 161 9.32 23.47 -3.68
C ALA A 161 8.88 22.12 -3.08
N ALA A 162 8.88 22.00 -1.75
CA ALA A 162 8.39 20.81 -1.05
C ALA A 162 6.91 20.51 -1.36
N ALA A 163 6.06 21.55 -1.49
CA ALA A 163 4.65 21.39 -1.83
C ALA A 163 4.42 20.69 -3.19
N VAL A 164 5.31 20.91 -4.16
CA VAL A 164 5.24 20.23 -5.47
C VAL A 164 5.43 18.73 -5.31
N ASP A 165 6.44 18.32 -4.53
CA ASP A 165 6.72 16.92 -4.27
C ASP A 165 5.63 16.26 -3.42
N ILE A 166 5.10 16.97 -2.41
CA ILE A 166 3.98 16.52 -1.58
C ILE A 166 2.80 16.20 -2.49
N ARG A 167 2.41 17.16 -3.33
CA ARG A 167 1.27 17.00 -4.25
C ARG A 167 1.45 15.81 -5.19
N GLU A 168 2.60 15.69 -5.84
CA GLU A 168 2.81 14.63 -6.83
C GLU A 168 2.89 13.23 -6.18
N THR A 169 3.61 13.09 -5.07
CA THR A 169 3.74 11.81 -4.37
C THR A 169 2.40 11.36 -3.79
N PHE A 170 1.67 12.24 -3.11
CA PHE A 170 0.34 11.94 -2.57
C PHE A 170 -0.68 11.66 -3.66
N ARG A 171 -0.62 12.35 -4.81
CA ARG A 171 -1.45 12.03 -5.99
C ARG A 171 -1.17 10.61 -6.50
N ARG A 172 0.10 10.21 -6.61
CA ARG A 172 0.49 8.82 -6.94
C ARG A 172 0.09 7.83 -5.86
N MET A 173 -0.22 8.32 -4.66
CA MET A 173 -0.83 7.60 -3.57
C MET A 173 -2.32 7.96 -3.39
N ALA A 174 -3.02 8.25 -4.50
CA ALA A 174 -4.47 8.48 -4.60
C ALA A 174 -5.06 9.45 -3.58
N MET A 175 -4.27 10.37 -3.04
CA MET A 175 -4.77 11.45 -2.21
C MET A 175 -4.78 12.73 -3.05
N ASN A 176 -5.91 13.41 -3.08
CA ASN A 176 -6.01 14.76 -3.67
C ASN A 176 -5.50 15.82 -2.68
N ASP A 177 -5.56 17.11 -3.03
CA ASP A 177 -5.04 18.18 -2.18
C ASP A 177 -5.72 18.25 -0.80
N VAL A 178 -7.04 18.09 -0.74
CA VAL A 178 -7.83 18.10 0.50
C VAL A 178 -7.44 16.90 1.38
N GLU A 179 -7.43 15.70 0.82
CA GLU A 179 -7.05 14.49 1.55
C GLU A 179 -5.59 14.57 2.04
N THR A 180 -4.70 15.14 1.24
CA THR A 180 -3.28 15.31 1.57
C THR A 180 -3.10 16.26 2.74
N ALA A 181 -3.68 17.46 2.66
CA ALA A 181 -3.61 18.43 3.75
C ALA A 181 -4.22 17.87 5.03
N ALA A 182 -5.38 17.18 4.94
CA ALA A 182 -6.03 16.59 6.10
C ALA A 182 -5.17 15.53 6.78
N LEU A 183 -4.49 14.67 5.99
CA LEU A 183 -3.62 13.62 6.50
C LEU A 183 -2.37 14.16 7.19
N ILE A 184 -1.72 15.19 6.63
CA ILE A 184 -0.51 15.78 7.21
C ILE A 184 -0.87 16.54 8.49
N VAL A 185 -1.86 17.45 8.44
CA VAL A 185 -2.33 18.20 9.62
C VAL A 185 -2.78 17.23 10.70
N GLY A 186 -3.71 16.31 10.37
CA GLY A 186 -4.27 15.41 11.37
C GLY A 186 -3.27 14.40 11.92
N GLY A 187 -2.24 14.03 11.16
CA GLY A 187 -1.12 13.22 11.63
C GLY A 187 -0.21 13.99 12.60
N HIS A 188 0.20 15.20 12.22
CA HIS A 188 1.12 16.05 12.98
C HIS A 188 0.45 16.82 14.13
N THR A 189 -0.88 16.74 14.29
CA THR A 189 -1.56 17.09 15.55
C THR A 189 -1.01 16.25 16.73
N PHE A 190 -0.42 15.09 16.46
CA PHE A 190 0.05 14.16 17.48
C PHE A 190 1.57 13.97 17.48
N GLY A 191 2.14 13.82 18.68
CA GLY A 191 3.48 13.33 18.90
C GLY A 191 4.59 14.34 18.61
N LYS A 192 5.73 13.80 18.18
CA LYS A 192 6.96 14.53 17.89
C LYS A 192 7.86 13.73 16.96
N THR A 193 8.87 14.39 16.39
CA THR A 193 10.02 13.73 15.74
C THR A 193 11.14 13.47 16.75
N HIS A 194 12.22 12.78 16.36
CA HIS A 194 13.34 12.46 17.26
C HIS A 194 14.70 12.66 16.58
N GLY A 195 15.52 13.53 17.16
CA GLY A 195 16.81 13.99 16.68
C GLY A 195 17.63 14.62 17.81
N ALA A 196 17.63 13.98 18.98
CA ALA A 196 18.24 14.51 20.21
C ALA A 196 19.77 14.67 20.13
N GLY A 197 20.44 13.95 19.23
CA GLY A 197 21.89 13.99 19.06
C GLY A 197 22.33 13.59 17.65
N PRO A 198 23.66 13.54 17.41
CA PRO A 198 24.24 13.24 16.10
C PRO A 198 23.76 11.92 15.50
N ALA A 199 23.38 11.94 14.22
CA ALA A 199 22.82 10.77 13.53
C ALA A 199 23.83 9.64 13.28
N ASP A 200 25.13 9.94 13.28
CA ASP A 200 26.23 8.98 13.13
C ASP A 200 26.41 8.06 14.36
N LEU A 201 25.78 8.38 15.48
CA LEU A 201 25.70 7.53 16.67
C LEU A 201 24.60 6.48 16.60
N VAL A 202 23.82 6.45 15.51
CA VAL A 202 22.79 5.43 15.26
C VAL A 202 23.41 4.26 14.49
N GLY A 203 23.37 3.07 15.09
CA GLY A 203 23.87 1.85 14.48
C GLY A 203 23.05 1.32 13.29
N PRO A 204 23.41 0.16 12.74
CA PRO A 204 22.81 -0.40 11.53
C PRO A 204 21.30 -0.65 11.66
N GLU A 205 20.61 -0.57 10.54
CA GLU A 205 19.20 -0.92 10.36
C GLU A 205 18.93 -2.41 10.64
N PRO A 206 17.67 -2.83 10.90
CA PRO A 206 17.35 -4.17 11.39
C PRO A 206 17.92 -5.36 10.60
N GLU A 207 17.95 -5.30 9.26
CA GLU A 207 18.49 -6.38 8.43
C GLU A 207 20.03 -6.48 8.46
N ALA A 208 20.72 -5.42 8.88
CA ALA A 208 22.18 -5.39 9.07
C ALA A 208 22.59 -5.43 10.55
N ALA A 209 21.63 -5.47 11.46
CA ALA A 209 21.89 -5.50 12.90
C ALA A 209 22.42 -6.87 13.36
N PRO A 210 23.30 -6.91 14.37
CA PRO A 210 23.83 -8.16 14.88
C PRO A 210 22.74 -8.97 15.60
N LEU A 211 22.90 -10.30 15.60
CA LEU A 211 21.87 -11.25 16.01
C LEU A 211 21.30 -10.94 17.40
N GLU A 212 22.14 -10.55 18.37
CA GLU A 212 21.74 -10.26 19.74
C GLU A 212 20.72 -9.11 19.88
N GLN A 213 20.50 -8.29 18.84
CA GLN A 213 19.43 -7.28 18.81
C GLN A 213 18.05 -7.86 18.51
N MET A 214 17.96 -9.17 18.22
CA MET A 214 16.71 -9.92 18.07
C MET A 214 15.76 -9.27 17.04
N GLY A 215 16.30 -8.86 15.89
CA GLY A 215 15.56 -8.21 14.80
C GLY A 215 15.08 -6.79 15.09
N LEU A 216 15.66 -6.12 16.08
CA LEU A 216 15.64 -4.65 16.20
C LEU A 216 16.92 -4.10 15.57
N GLY A 217 16.88 -2.83 15.15
CA GLY A 217 18.03 -2.11 14.60
C GLY A 217 18.10 -0.68 15.12
N TRP A 218 18.89 0.17 14.47
CA TRP A 218 19.07 1.59 14.83
C TRP A 218 19.39 1.79 16.32
N LYS A 219 20.22 0.90 16.88
CA LYS A 219 20.68 1.03 18.27
C LYS A 219 21.56 2.28 18.36
N SER A 220 21.14 3.25 19.15
CA SER A 220 21.90 4.49 19.35
C SER A 220 22.90 4.35 20.50
N SER A 221 24.10 4.91 20.33
CA SER A 221 25.08 5.10 21.41
C SER A 221 25.04 6.49 22.03
N TYR A 222 24.11 7.36 21.61
CA TYR A 222 23.93 8.70 22.19
C TYR A 222 23.12 8.64 23.49
N GLY A 223 23.71 9.08 24.60
CA GLY A 223 23.04 9.09 25.90
C GLY A 223 22.55 7.69 26.29
N THR A 224 21.27 7.59 26.67
CA THR A 224 20.58 6.31 26.92
C THR A 224 20.21 5.55 25.65
N GLY A 225 20.29 6.20 24.49
CA GLY A 225 19.93 5.66 23.16
C GLY A 225 18.42 5.52 22.90
N THR A 226 17.58 5.94 23.86
CA THR A 226 16.11 5.81 23.80
C THR A 226 15.43 6.98 24.53
N GLY A 227 14.10 7.08 24.46
CA GLY A 227 13.34 8.08 25.23
C GLY A 227 13.82 9.50 24.97
N LYS A 228 14.30 10.20 26.01
CA LYS A 228 14.79 11.59 25.93
C LYS A 228 15.95 11.76 24.94
N ASP A 229 16.73 10.71 24.73
CA ASP A 229 17.92 10.71 23.85
C ASP A 229 17.64 10.01 22.51
N ALA A 230 16.37 9.78 22.17
CA ALA A 230 16.00 9.08 20.95
C ALA A 230 16.41 9.87 19.69
N ILE A 231 16.90 9.12 18.70
CA ILE A 231 17.19 9.61 17.35
C ILE A 231 16.46 8.67 16.39
N THR A 232 15.65 9.24 15.50
CA THR A 232 14.87 8.49 14.49
C THR A 232 15.04 9.13 13.13
N SER A 233 14.52 10.35 12.93
CA SER A 233 14.68 11.10 11.68
C SER A 233 15.88 12.03 11.69
N GLY A 234 16.41 12.36 12.88
CA GLY A 234 17.40 13.42 13.07
C GLY A 234 16.78 14.82 13.22
N ILE A 235 15.47 14.96 13.01
CA ILE A 235 14.73 16.21 13.27
C ILE A 235 14.15 16.18 14.68
N GLU A 236 14.02 17.33 15.34
CA GLU A 236 13.64 17.43 16.77
C GLU A 236 12.47 18.42 16.99
N VAL A 237 11.40 18.23 16.21
CA VAL A 237 10.16 19.03 16.19
C VAL A 237 9.11 18.43 17.13
N VAL A 238 8.41 19.30 17.86
CA VAL A 238 7.15 19.01 18.54
C VAL A 238 6.14 20.04 18.05
N TRP A 239 5.11 19.59 17.32
CA TRP A 239 4.20 20.47 16.60
C TRP A 239 3.18 21.18 17.49
N THR A 240 2.65 20.48 18.49
CA THR A 240 1.51 20.96 19.30
C THR A 240 1.85 21.00 20.79
N ASN A 241 1.16 21.87 21.53
CA ASN A 241 1.21 21.93 22.99
C ASN A 241 0.43 20.78 23.66
N THR A 242 -0.26 19.95 22.88
CA THR A 242 -1.10 18.82 23.32
C THR A 242 -0.79 17.53 22.53
N PRO A 243 0.46 17.01 22.54
CA PRO A 243 0.91 15.98 21.60
C PRO A 243 0.16 14.64 21.65
N THR A 244 -0.65 14.41 22.69
CA THR A 244 -1.42 13.18 22.89
C THR A 244 -2.92 13.44 22.95
N LYS A 245 -3.40 14.51 22.30
CA LYS A 245 -4.80 14.89 22.26
C LYS A 245 -5.16 15.47 20.90
N TRP A 246 -6.35 15.13 20.40
CA TRP A 246 -6.91 15.78 19.23
C TRP A 246 -7.47 17.16 19.58
N ASP A 247 -6.97 18.18 18.91
CA ASP A 247 -7.49 19.55 18.86
C ASP A 247 -6.95 20.24 17.60
N ASN A 248 -7.19 21.55 17.46
CA ASN A 248 -6.78 22.31 16.27
C ASN A 248 -5.39 22.97 16.42
N SER A 249 -4.62 22.61 17.45
CA SER A 249 -3.42 23.38 17.80
C SER A 249 -2.32 23.33 16.74
N PHE A 250 -2.27 22.31 15.87
CA PHE A 250 -1.35 22.30 14.73
C PHE A 250 -1.57 23.52 13.83
N LEU A 251 -2.82 23.78 13.42
CA LEU A 251 -3.14 24.90 12.53
C LEU A 251 -3.05 26.25 13.25
N GLU A 252 -3.50 26.31 14.51
CA GLU A 252 -3.37 27.51 15.34
C GLU A 252 -1.91 27.93 15.48
N ILE A 253 -1.00 26.97 15.70
CA ILE A 253 0.44 27.22 15.79
C ILE A 253 1.02 27.57 14.41
N LEU A 254 0.69 26.82 13.36
CA LEU A 254 1.20 27.05 12.00
C LEU A 254 0.94 28.49 11.50
N TYR A 255 -0.26 29.01 11.78
CA TYR A 255 -0.67 30.36 11.37
C TYR A 255 -0.44 31.43 12.44
N GLY A 256 -0.37 31.06 13.72
CA GLY A 256 -0.22 31.99 14.84
C GLY A 256 1.21 32.54 15.04
N TYR A 257 2.20 31.91 14.40
CA TYR A 257 3.60 32.34 14.46
C TYR A 257 4.18 32.61 13.07
N GLU A 258 5.20 33.47 13.03
CA GLU A 258 6.12 33.54 11.91
C GLU A 258 7.29 32.58 12.12
N TRP A 259 7.83 32.04 11.03
CA TRP A 259 8.78 30.92 11.08
C TRP A 259 10.15 31.33 10.57
N GLU A 260 11.20 30.95 11.30
CA GLU A 260 12.59 31.06 10.86
C GLU A 260 13.29 29.71 10.84
N LEU A 261 14.27 29.63 9.96
CA LEU A 261 14.98 28.41 9.66
C LEU A 261 16.04 28.15 10.73
N THR A 262 16.10 26.93 11.24
CA THR A 262 17.04 26.51 12.28
C THR A 262 17.49 25.07 12.05
N LYS A 263 18.39 24.57 12.91
CA LYS A 263 18.89 23.20 12.86
C LYS A 263 18.55 22.43 14.13
N SER A 264 18.27 21.14 13.96
CA SER A 264 18.16 20.19 15.08
C SER A 264 19.51 19.97 15.77
N PRO A 265 19.51 19.34 16.96
CA PRO A 265 20.75 18.86 17.58
C PRO A 265 21.55 17.90 16.68
N ALA A 266 20.91 17.21 15.74
CA ALA A 266 21.56 16.35 14.75
C ALA A 266 21.99 17.10 13.46
N GLY A 267 21.72 18.41 13.35
CA GLY A 267 22.07 19.25 12.20
C GLY A 267 21.04 19.31 11.07
N ALA A 268 19.89 18.64 11.21
CA ALA A 268 18.81 18.61 10.22
C ALA A 268 18.03 19.93 10.19
N TRP A 269 17.56 20.34 9.01
CA TRP A 269 16.75 21.55 8.84
C TRP A 269 15.36 21.40 9.46
N GLN A 270 14.92 22.46 10.14
CA GLN A 270 13.56 22.61 10.64
C GLN A 270 13.25 24.10 10.81
N TYR A 271 12.02 24.42 11.21
CA TYR A 271 11.59 25.77 11.52
C TYR A 271 11.23 25.92 12.99
N THR A 272 11.52 27.09 13.55
CA THR A 272 11.09 27.52 14.89
C THR A 272 10.33 28.84 14.78
N ALA A 273 9.47 29.12 15.76
CA ALA A 273 8.81 30.42 15.85
C ALA A 273 9.86 31.56 16.01
N LYS A 274 9.70 32.63 15.23
CA LYS A 274 10.58 33.81 15.22
C LYS A 274 10.58 34.56 16.55
N ASP A 275 11.65 35.31 16.79
CA ASP A 275 11.78 36.27 17.90
C ASP A 275 11.55 35.66 19.30
N GLY A 276 11.74 34.34 19.43
CA GLY A 276 11.48 33.61 20.68
C GLY A 276 9.99 33.52 21.04
N ALA A 277 9.08 33.79 20.11
CA ALA A 277 7.66 33.73 20.34
C ALA A 277 7.21 32.32 20.75
N GLY A 278 6.35 32.24 21.77
CA GLY A 278 5.87 30.95 22.29
C GLY A 278 6.93 30.13 23.04
N ALA A 279 8.08 30.70 23.43
CA ALA A 279 9.05 29.97 24.23
C ALA A 279 8.43 29.35 25.49
N GLY A 280 8.66 28.07 25.72
CA GLY A 280 8.18 27.36 26.91
C GLY A 280 6.75 26.82 26.81
N THR A 281 6.02 27.04 25.72
CA THR A 281 4.61 26.62 25.61
C THR A 281 4.44 25.15 25.22
N ILE A 282 5.43 24.57 24.55
CA ILE A 282 5.38 23.18 24.09
C ILE A 282 5.96 22.25 25.16
N PRO A 283 5.23 21.22 25.62
CA PRO A 283 5.71 20.36 26.69
C PRO A 283 6.88 19.48 26.23
N ASP A 284 7.78 19.17 27.16
CA ASP A 284 8.83 18.17 26.94
C ASP A 284 8.26 16.74 27.11
N PRO A 285 8.68 15.76 26.27
CA PRO A 285 8.18 14.38 26.34
C PRO A 285 8.44 13.65 27.66
N PHE A 286 9.42 14.10 28.47
CA PHE A 286 9.81 13.45 29.73
C PHE A 286 9.88 14.42 30.91
N GLY A 287 9.10 15.51 30.88
CA GLY A 287 8.97 16.45 32.00
C GLY A 287 10.14 17.41 32.18
N GLY A 288 10.96 17.61 31.13
CA GLY A 288 11.93 18.70 31.07
C GLY A 288 11.28 20.09 30.93
N PRO A 289 12.09 21.15 30.76
CA PRO A 289 11.59 22.50 30.55
C PRO A 289 10.74 22.59 29.28
N GLY A 290 9.78 23.50 29.27
CA GLY A 290 8.99 23.80 28.06
C GLY A 290 9.87 24.25 26.89
N ARG A 291 9.39 24.02 25.68
CA ARG A 291 10.08 24.20 24.40
C ARG A 291 9.34 25.24 23.55
N SER A 292 10.02 25.77 22.55
CA SER A 292 9.40 26.66 21.56
C SER A 292 8.62 25.87 20.50
N PRO A 293 7.61 26.48 19.84
CA PRO A 293 6.93 25.90 18.69
C PRO A 293 7.90 25.63 17.54
N THR A 294 7.75 24.48 16.91
CA THR A 294 8.61 24.02 15.81
C THR A 294 7.78 23.33 14.72
N MET A 295 8.26 23.38 13.48
CA MET A 295 7.59 22.82 12.30
C MET A 295 8.63 22.26 11.31
N LEU A 296 8.23 21.30 10.48
CA LEU A 296 9.02 20.82 9.33
C LEU A 296 8.92 21.80 8.14
N ALA A 297 9.86 21.70 7.21
CA ALA A 297 9.76 22.43 5.94
C ALA A 297 8.47 22.05 5.17
N THR A 298 8.10 20.77 5.22
CA THR A 298 6.87 20.22 4.63
C THR A 298 5.59 20.68 5.33
N ASP A 299 5.66 21.06 6.61
CA ASP A 299 4.48 21.61 7.31
C ASP A 299 4.20 23.03 6.84
N LEU A 300 5.27 23.83 6.65
CA LEU A 300 5.15 25.18 6.11
C LEU A 300 4.61 25.17 4.67
N SER A 301 4.81 24.11 3.90
CA SER A 301 4.18 23.95 2.58
C SER A 301 2.66 24.10 2.64
N LEU A 302 2.04 23.68 3.75
CA LEU A 302 0.59 23.74 3.94
C LEU A 302 0.05 25.17 4.14
N ARG A 303 0.93 26.12 4.48
CA ARG A 303 0.62 27.55 4.63
C ARG A 303 1.16 28.38 3.47
N VAL A 304 2.23 27.94 2.81
CA VAL A 304 2.92 28.70 1.76
C VAL A 304 2.35 28.40 0.37
N ASP A 305 2.00 27.15 0.08
CA ASP A 305 1.42 26.78 -1.23
C ASP A 305 0.00 27.36 -1.36
N PRO A 306 -0.35 28.03 -2.48
CA PRO A 306 -1.63 28.72 -2.62
C PRO A 306 -2.88 27.83 -2.55
N ILE A 307 -2.78 26.53 -2.87
CA ILE A 307 -3.91 25.60 -2.80
C ILE A 307 -4.02 25.08 -1.37
N TYR A 308 -2.91 24.63 -0.78
CA TYR A 308 -2.94 24.13 0.60
C TYR A 308 -3.32 25.23 1.60
N GLU A 309 -2.82 26.45 1.41
CA GLU A 309 -3.14 27.60 2.28
C GLU A 309 -4.64 27.85 2.35
N ARG A 310 -5.35 27.81 1.22
CA ARG A 310 -6.80 28.02 1.19
C ARG A 310 -7.54 26.93 1.95
N ILE A 311 -7.07 25.69 1.84
CA ILE A 311 -7.66 24.53 2.50
C ILE A 311 -7.41 24.60 4.02
N THR A 312 -6.17 24.84 4.43
CA THR A 312 -5.79 24.81 5.85
C THR A 312 -6.23 26.07 6.59
N ARG A 313 -6.27 27.24 5.94
CA ARG A 313 -6.88 28.45 6.50
C ARG A 313 -8.38 28.27 6.73
N ARG A 314 -9.09 27.59 5.82
CA ARG A 314 -10.50 27.21 6.03
C ARG A 314 -10.67 26.39 7.32
N TRP A 315 -9.81 25.40 7.53
CA TRP A 315 -9.85 24.53 8.71
C TRP A 315 -9.36 25.15 10.01
N LEU A 316 -8.54 26.20 9.93
CA LEU A 316 -8.22 27.01 11.10
C LEU A 316 -9.50 27.62 11.69
N GLU A 317 -10.39 28.10 10.83
CA GLU A 317 -11.68 28.70 11.21
C GLU A 317 -12.79 27.67 11.43
N HIS A 318 -12.68 26.50 10.77
CA HIS A 318 -13.67 25.42 10.76
C HIS A 318 -13.02 24.04 11.08
N PRO A 319 -12.56 23.81 12.33
CA PRO A 319 -11.87 22.58 12.71
C PRO A 319 -12.70 21.31 12.56
N GLU A 320 -14.03 21.42 12.57
CA GLU A 320 -14.96 20.32 12.31
C GLU A 320 -14.85 19.78 10.88
N GLU A 321 -14.54 20.62 9.89
CA GLU A 321 -14.32 20.21 8.50
C GLU A 321 -13.02 19.42 8.37
N LEU A 322 -11.95 19.86 9.07
CA LEU A 322 -10.71 19.09 9.18
C LEU A 322 -10.96 17.71 9.80
N ALA A 323 -11.75 17.64 10.87
CA ALA A 323 -12.05 16.37 11.52
C ALA A 323 -12.77 15.39 10.58
N ASP A 324 -13.75 15.87 9.80
CA ASP A 324 -14.46 15.04 8.81
C ASP A 324 -13.53 14.58 7.68
N GLU A 325 -12.76 15.51 7.10
CA GLU A 325 -11.84 15.18 6.00
C GLU A 325 -10.71 14.25 6.46
N PHE A 326 -10.14 14.46 7.64
CA PHE A 326 -9.13 13.58 8.20
C PHE A 326 -9.71 12.18 8.49
N ALA A 327 -10.93 12.07 9.01
CA ALA A 327 -11.56 10.78 9.28
C ALA A 327 -11.74 9.97 7.99
N LYS A 328 -12.22 10.61 6.92
CA LYS A 328 -12.42 10.00 5.60
C LYS A 328 -11.08 9.64 4.94
N ALA A 329 -10.11 10.56 4.96
CA ALA A 329 -8.80 10.36 4.35
C ALA A 329 -7.97 9.28 5.07
N TRP A 330 -7.99 9.27 6.41
CA TRP A 330 -7.40 8.20 7.22
C TRP A 330 -8.01 6.85 6.90
N TYR A 331 -9.35 6.75 6.87
CA TYR A 331 -10.03 5.50 6.51
C TYR A 331 -9.65 5.02 5.12
N LYS A 332 -9.62 5.91 4.12
CA LYS A 332 -9.14 5.61 2.78
C LYS A 332 -7.70 5.11 2.80
N LEU A 333 -6.78 5.83 3.44
CA LEU A 333 -5.37 5.49 3.53
C LEU A 333 -5.18 4.04 3.97
N ILE A 334 -5.75 3.67 5.12
CA ILE A 334 -5.49 2.35 5.69
C ILE A 334 -6.28 1.22 5.02
N HIS A 335 -7.29 1.49 4.17
CA HIS A 335 -8.13 0.45 3.52
C HIS A 335 -8.00 0.34 1.99
N ARG A 336 -7.30 1.27 1.34
CA ARG A 336 -7.31 1.40 -0.13
C ARG A 336 -6.86 0.15 -0.90
N ASP A 337 -5.98 -0.66 -0.33
CA ASP A 337 -5.42 -1.88 -0.93
C ASP A 337 -6.18 -3.17 -0.53
N MET A 338 -7.32 -3.01 0.16
CA MET A 338 -8.20 -4.11 0.50
C MET A 338 -9.17 -4.49 -0.63
N GLY A 339 -9.29 -3.69 -1.69
CA GLY A 339 -10.18 -3.95 -2.81
C GLY A 339 -11.66 -3.95 -2.40
N PRO A 340 -12.50 -4.88 -2.94
CA PRO A 340 -13.94 -4.85 -2.74
C PRO A 340 -14.38 -4.88 -1.27
N VAL A 341 -15.40 -4.09 -0.94
CA VAL A 341 -15.96 -3.97 0.44
C VAL A 341 -16.40 -5.32 1.03
N ALA A 342 -16.74 -6.31 0.19
CA ALA A 342 -17.04 -7.67 0.64
C ALA A 342 -15.89 -8.36 1.40
N ARG A 343 -14.66 -7.83 1.31
CA ARG A 343 -13.49 -8.31 2.06
C ARG A 343 -13.36 -7.69 3.46
N TYR A 344 -14.16 -6.67 3.77
CA TYR A 344 -14.04 -5.91 5.00
C TYR A 344 -14.86 -6.63 6.07
N LEU A 345 -14.20 -6.99 7.17
CA LEU A 345 -14.76 -7.83 8.22
C LEU A 345 -14.85 -7.07 9.54
N GLY A 346 -15.75 -7.54 10.40
CA GLY A 346 -15.89 -7.06 11.77
C GLY A 346 -16.98 -5.98 11.92
N PRO A 347 -17.30 -5.62 13.16
CA PRO A 347 -18.46 -4.79 13.48
C PRO A 347 -18.25 -3.29 13.23
N LEU A 348 -17.01 -2.88 12.92
CA LEU A 348 -16.62 -1.48 12.77
C LEU A 348 -16.65 -1.01 11.30
N VAL A 349 -17.05 -1.88 10.37
CA VAL A 349 -17.16 -1.51 8.96
C VAL A 349 -18.30 -0.50 8.80
N PRO A 350 -18.04 0.72 8.27
CA PRO A 350 -19.06 1.72 8.08
C PRO A 350 -20.08 1.27 7.04
N LYS A 351 -21.36 1.66 7.23
CA LYS A 351 -22.44 1.34 6.29
C LYS A 351 -22.32 2.12 4.98
N GLN A 352 -21.72 3.31 5.03
CA GLN A 352 -21.54 4.17 3.86
C GLN A 352 -20.48 3.60 2.92
N THR A 353 -20.84 3.39 1.66
CA THR A 353 -19.91 3.04 0.59
C THR A 353 -19.23 4.30 0.04
N LEU A 354 -17.95 4.20 -0.30
CA LEU A 354 -17.15 5.32 -0.79
C LEU A 354 -16.74 5.09 -2.25
N LEU A 355 -16.68 6.15 -3.05
CA LEU A 355 -16.41 6.06 -4.50
C LEU A 355 -15.10 5.33 -4.81
N TRP A 356 -14.04 5.59 -4.05
CA TRP A 356 -12.71 4.98 -4.25
C TRP A 356 -12.69 3.46 -4.02
N GLN A 357 -13.74 2.88 -3.41
CA GLN A 357 -13.89 1.43 -3.23
C GLN A 357 -14.37 0.73 -4.52
N ASP A 358 -14.58 1.47 -5.60
CA ASP A 358 -15.17 0.98 -6.85
C ASP A 358 -16.46 0.16 -6.58
N PRO A 359 -17.49 0.75 -5.92
CA PRO A 359 -18.65 0.01 -5.47
C PRO A 359 -19.46 -0.58 -6.63
N VAL A 360 -20.13 -1.70 -6.35
CA VAL A 360 -21.09 -2.34 -7.27
C VAL A 360 -22.43 -2.47 -6.54
N PRO A 361 -23.57 -2.33 -7.24
CA PRO A 361 -24.87 -2.53 -6.63
C PRO A 361 -25.00 -3.92 -5.99
N ALA A 362 -25.73 -3.99 -4.87
CA ALA A 362 -26.13 -5.26 -4.29
C ALA A 362 -27.02 -6.05 -5.26
N VAL A 363 -27.06 -7.37 -5.10
CA VAL A 363 -28.00 -8.20 -5.85
C VAL A 363 -29.42 -7.92 -5.35
N SER A 364 -30.34 -7.62 -6.27
CA SER A 364 -31.73 -7.24 -5.96
C SER A 364 -32.77 -8.24 -6.50
N HIS A 365 -32.34 -9.39 -7.01
CA HIS A 365 -33.15 -10.41 -7.68
C HIS A 365 -32.50 -11.78 -7.51
N ASP A 366 -33.25 -12.85 -7.77
CA ASP A 366 -32.73 -14.20 -7.75
C ASP A 366 -31.67 -14.42 -8.84
N LEU A 367 -30.70 -15.28 -8.53
CA LEU A 367 -29.63 -15.60 -9.47
C LEU A 367 -30.08 -16.72 -10.41
N VAL A 368 -29.75 -16.57 -11.69
CA VAL A 368 -30.00 -17.58 -12.72
C VAL A 368 -29.51 -18.98 -12.31
N GLY A 369 -30.40 -19.96 -12.46
CA GLY A 369 -30.15 -21.37 -12.18
C GLY A 369 -29.47 -22.10 -13.34
N GLU A 370 -29.30 -23.42 -13.21
CA GLU A 370 -28.57 -24.23 -14.20
C GLU A 370 -29.26 -24.25 -15.57
N ALA A 371 -30.60 -24.30 -15.59
CA ALA A 371 -31.39 -24.30 -16.81
C ALA A 371 -31.28 -22.97 -17.57
N GLU A 372 -31.42 -21.84 -16.86
CA GLU A 372 -31.27 -20.50 -17.42
C GLU A 372 -29.85 -20.29 -17.95
N ILE A 373 -28.83 -20.76 -17.21
CA ILE A 373 -27.43 -20.72 -17.65
C ILE A 373 -27.24 -21.51 -18.96
N ALA A 374 -27.82 -22.69 -19.09
CA ALA A 374 -27.71 -23.49 -20.31
C ALA A 374 -28.40 -22.80 -21.49
N SER A 375 -29.61 -22.28 -21.29
CA SER A 375 -30.35 -21.51 -22.29
C SER A 375 -29.57 -20.28 -22.79
N LEU A 376 -29.03 -19.48 -21.87
CA LEU A 376 -28.26 -18.27 -22.20
C LEU A 376 -26.99 -18.58 -23.02
N LYS A 377 -26.29 -19.67 -22.69
CA LYS A 377 -25.11 -20.09 -23.49
C LYS A 377 -25.49 -20.42 -24.92
N SER A 378 -26.58 -21.16 -25.13
CA SER A 378 -27.07 -21.49 -26.47
C SER A 378 -27.43 -20.23 -27.25
N GLN A 379 -28.10 -19.26 -26.61
CA GLN A 379 -28.45 -17.98 -27.24
C GLN A 379 -27.22 -17.15 -27.63
N ILE A 380 -26.21 -17.06 -26.76
CA ILE A 380 -24.95 -16.36 -27.06
C ILE A 380 -24.20 -17.03 -28.22
N LEU A 381 -24.21 -18.36 -28.30
CA LEU A 381 -23.57 -19.08 -29.41
C LEU A 381 -24.32 -18.90 -30.74
N ALA A 382 -25.63 -18.66 -30.68
CA ALA A 382 -26.49 -18.41 -31.84
C ALA A 382 -26.52 -16.93 -32.28
N SER A 383 -25.94 -16.00 -31.52
CA SER A 383 -26.03 -14.55 -31.79
C SER A 383 -25.20 -14.07 -32.99
N GLY A 384 -24.44 -14.97 -33.63
CA GLY A 384 -23.52 -14.63 -34.71
C GLY A 384 -22.16 -14.08 -34.25
N LEU A 385 -21.95 -13.88 -32.94
CA LEU A 385 -20.65 -13.50 -32.40
C LEU A 385 -19.62 -14.63 -32.59
N THR A 386 -18.42 -14.25 -33.01
CA THR A 386 -17.31 -15.18 -33.20
C THR A 386 -16.73 -15.60 -31.85
N VAL A 387 -16.03 -16.74 -31.84
CA VAL A 387 -15.30 -17.19 -30.64
C VAL A 387 -14.28 -16.14 -30.20
N SER A 388 -13.57 -15.54 -31.15
CA SER A 388 -12.57 -14.50 -30.89
C SER A 388 -13.20 -13.31 -30.15
N GLN A 389 -14.31 -12.77 -30.66
CA GLN A 389 -15.01 -11.65 -30.02
C GLN A 389 -15.43 -11.98 -28.58
N LEU A 390 -16.04 -13.15 -28.36
CA LEU A 390 -16.49 -13.58 -27.03
C LEU A 390 -15.33 -13.73 -26.04
N VAL A 391 -14.22 -14.33 -26.48
CA VAL A 391 -13.02 -14.53 -25.65
C VAL A 391 -12.36 -13.20 -25.35
N SER A 392 -12.13 -12.37 -26.37
CA SER A 392 -11.46 -11.08 -26.23
C SER A 392 -12.22 -10.15 -25.31
N THR A 393 -13.54 -10.02 -25.44
CA THR A 393 -14.35 -9.18 -24.53
C THR A 393 -14.33 -9.71 -23.09
N ALA A 394 -14.48 -11.03 -22.90
CA ALA A 394 -14.44 -11.62 -21.56
C ALA A 394 -13.05 -11.47 -20.91
N TRP A 395 -11.99 -11.61 -21.70
CA TRP A 395 -10.62 -11.39 -21.27
C TRP A 395 -10.39 -9.94 -20.89
N ALA A 396 -10.69 -8.98 -21.78
CA ALA A 396 -10.56 -7.54 -21.55
C ALA A 396 -11.24 -7.09 -20.24
N ALA A 397 -12.44 -7.59 -19.96
CA ALA A 397 -13.13 -7.30 -18.72
C ALA A 397 -12.40 -7.89 -17.49
N ALA A 398 -12.04 -9.17 -17.54
CA ALA A 398 -11.49 -9.89 -16.39
C ALA A 398 -10.02 -9.56 -16.10
N SER A 399 -9.21 -9.31 -17.13
CA SER A 399 -7.75 -9.10 -17.05
C SER A 399 -7.37 -7.72 -16.52
N SER A 400 -8.34 -6.80 -16.41
CA SER A 400 -8.14 -5.53 -15.68
C SER A 400 -7.90 -5.72 -14.17
N PHE A 401 -8.14 -6.93 -13.63
CA PHE A 401 -7.89 -7.24 -12.23
C PHE A 401 -6.38 -7.31 -11.93
N ARG A 402 -5.97 -6.70 -10.81
CA ARG A 402 -4.62 -6.84 -10.26
C ARG A 402 -4.66 -7.30 -8.81
N GLY A 403 -3.85 -8.31 -8.47
CA GLY A 403 -3.85 -8.93 -7.15
C GLY A 403 -3.25 -8.07 -6.02
N SER A 404 -2.48 -7.04 -6.39
CA SER A 404 -1.79 -6.12 -5.48
C SER A 404 -2.78 -5.39 -4.58
N ASP A 405 -3.63 -4.54 -5.15
CA ASP A 405 -4.69 -3.79 -4.46
C ASP A 405 -6.09 -4.39 -4.63
N LYS A 406 -6.21 -5.48 -5.41
CA LYS A 406 -7.44 -6.23 -5.68
C LYS A 406 -8.50 -5.40 -6.43
N ARG A 407 -8.09 -4.34 -7.13
CA ARG A 407 -8.96 -3.54 -8.01
C ARG A 407 -9.13 -4.19 -9.38
N GLY A 408 -10.11 -3.70 -10.14
CA GLY A 408 -10.44 -4.18 -11.48
C GLY A 408 -11.19 -5.52 -11.51
N GLY A 409 -11.23 -6.13 -12.69
CA GLY A 409 -11.92 -7.38 -12.96
C GLY A 409 -13.33 -7.20 -13.56
N ALA A 410 -13.97 -8.32 -13.86
CA ALA A 410 -15.22 -8.33 -14.63
C ALA A 410 -16.48 -7.92 -13.83
N ASN A 411 -16.42 -7.93 -12.48
CA ASN A 411 -17.56 -7.55 -11.65
C ASN A 411 -17.87 -6.04 -11.81
N GLY A 412 -19.15 -5.69 -11.80
CA GLY A 412 -19.63 -4.34 -12.11
C GLY A 412 -19.79 -4.05 -13.61
N GLY A 413 -19.30 -4.93 -14.50
CA GLY A 413 -19.47 -4.78 -15.94
C GLY A 413 -18.87 -3.49 -16.48
N ARG A 414 -17.73 -3.06 -15.92
CA ARG A 414 -17.10 -1.76 -16.22
C ARG A 414 -16.49 -1.64 -17.60
N ILE A 415 -16.32 -2.74 -18.32
CA ILE A 415 -15.78 -2.77 -19.70
C ILE A 415 -16.57 -1.88 -20.68
N ARG A 416 -17.84 -1.60 -20.39
CA ARG A 416 -18.71 -0.73 -21.21
C ARG A 416 -18.74 0.73 -20.75
N LEU A 417 -18.05 1.06 -19.66
CA LEU A 417 -18.02 2.39 -19.06
C LEU A 417 -16.66 3.04 -19.33
N GLN A 418 -16.60 4.36 -19.23
CA GLN A 418 -15.32 5.05 -19.25
C GLN A 418 -14.49 4.72 -18.00
N PRO A 419 -13.16 4.59 -18.10
CA PRO A 419 -12.37 4.68 -19.34
C PRO A 419 -12.24 3.34 -20.10
N GLN A 420 -12.62 2.20 -19.52
CA GLN A 420 -12.31 0.86 -20.07
C GLN A 420 -12.83 0.62 -21.48
N VAL A 421 -14.00 1.17 -21.82
CA VAL A 421 -14.59 1.03 -23.17
C VAL A 421 -13.78 1.73 -24.26
N GLY A 422 -12.93 2.69 -23.89
CA GLY A 422 -12.09 3.48 -24.79
C GLY A 422 -10.61 3.15 -24.72
N TRP A 423 -10.20 2.12 -23.97
CA TRP A 423 -8.80 1.72 -23.91
C TRP A 423 -8.36 1.07 -25.23
N GLU A 424 -7.25 1.53 -25.79
CA GLU A 424 -6.68 1.03 -27.05
C GLU A 424 -6.53 -0.50 -27.05
N VAL A 425 -6.03 -1.08 -25.96
CA VAL A 425 -5.87 -2.55 -25.80
C VAL A 425 -7.19 -3.31 -25.85
N ASN A 426 -8.32 -2.64 -25.60
CA ASN A 426 -9.65 -3.22 -25.69
C ASN A 426 -10.29 -3.02 -27.08
N ASP A 427 -9.58 -2.41 -28.03
CA ASP A 427 -10.00 -2.22 -29.43
C ASP A 427 -11.37 -1.50 -29.54
N PRO A 428 -11.44 -0.20 -29.17
CA PRO A 428 -12.70 0.53 -29.09
C PRO A 428 -13.34 0.80 -30.45
N ASP A 429 -12.54 0.79 -31.51
CA ASP A 429 -12.94 0.99 -32.91
C ASP A 429 -13.26 -0.33 -33.63
N GLY A 430 -12.80 -1.46 -33.10
CA GLY A 430 -13.16 -2.79 -33.55
C GLY A 430 -14.45 -3.31 -32.91
N ASP A 431 -14.44 -4.61 -32.58
CA ASP A 431 -15.69 -5.33 -32.32
C ASP A 431 -16.22 -5.18 -30.87
N LEU A 432 -15.50 -4.50 -29.97
CA LEU A 432 -15.94 -4.31 -28.58
C LEU A 432 -17.32 -3.64 -28.49
N ARG A 433 -17.55 -2.61 -29.32
CA ARG A 433 -18.85 -1.92 -29.40
C ARG A 433 -19.93 -2.81 -30.01
N LYS A 434 -19.59 -3.67 -30.98
CA LYS A 434 -20.54 -4.61 -31.59
C LYS A 434 -21.00 -5.68 -30.58
N VAL A 435 -20.12 -6.11 -29.67
CA VAL A 435 -20.49 -7.02 -28.57
C VAL A 435 -21.37 -6.31 -27.53
N GLY A 436 -21.17 -5.01 -27.31
CA GLY A 436 -22.02 -4.20 -26.43
C GLY A 436 -23.41 -3.87 -26.97
N HIS A 437 -23.59 -3.85 -28.30
CA HIS A 437 -24.80 -3.37 -29.00
C HIS A 437 -25.52 -4.42 -29.86
N SER A 438 -25.15 -5.70 -29.82
CA SER A 438 -25.79 -6.77 -30.63
C SER A 438 -27.17 -7.20 -30.09
N HIS A 439 -28.09 -6.24 -30.00
CA HIS A 439 -29.54 -6.43 -30.06
C HIS A 439 -30.18 -5.16 -30.65
N PRO A 440 -30.70 -5.19 -31.89
CA PRO A 440 -31.39 -4.04 -32.46
C PRO A 440 -32.77 -3.92 -31.79
N GLY A 441 -32.95 -2.88 -30.97
CA GLY A 441 -34.29 -2.42 -30.56
C GLY A 441 -34.53 -2.05 -29.09
N ARG A 442 -33.57 -2.14 -28.16
CA ARG A 442 -33.73 -1.70 -26.76
C ARG A 442 -32.43 -1.15 -26.17
N ASP A 443 -32.57 -0.20 -25.24
CA ASP A 443 -31.55 0.65 -24.61
C ASP A 443 -30.12 0.08 -24.43
N PRO A 444 -29.08 0.94 -24.42
CA PRO A 444 -27.68 0.53 -24.38
C PRO A 444 -27.30 -0.04 -23.01
N GLY A 445 -27.59 -1.32 -22.78
CA GLY A 445 -27.41 -1.91 -21.47
C GLY A 445 -27.31 -3.43 -21.46
N VAL A 446 -26.09 -3.96 -21.61
CA VAL A 446 -25.78 -5.40 -21.44
C VAL A 446 -26.50 -6.26 -22.49
N ILE A 447 -26.00 -7.47 -22.75
CA ILE A 447 -26.88 -8.54 -23.21
C ILE A 447 -27.93 -8.75 -22.09
N GLN A 448 -29.01 -7.97 -22.08
CA GLN A 448 -30.19 -8.18 -21.25
C GLN A 448 -31.10 -9.16 -22.01
N LEU A 449 -30.89 -10.46 -21.82
CA LEU A 449 -31.84 -11.47 -22.27
C LEU A 449 -32.93 -11.57 -21.20
N ARG A 450 -34.11 -11.00 -21.42
CA ARG A 450 -35.22 -11.13 -20.48
C ARG A 450 -35.86 -12.53 -20.62
N GLY A 451 -35.70 -13.36 -19.60
CA GLY A 451 -36.70 -14.39 -19.26
C GLY A 451 -37.80 -13.73 -18.43
N ALA A 452 -39.05 -14.19 -18.55
CA ALA A 452 -40.19 -13.61 -17.86
C ALA A 452 -39.91 -13.45 -16.35
N GLY A 453 -39.72 -12.20 -15.89
CA GLY A 453 -39.56 -11.84 -14.48
C GLY A 453 -38.13 -11.60 -13.97
N GLU A 454 -37.07 -11.93 -14.72
CA GLU A 454 -35.68 -11.87 -14.20
C GLU A 454 -34.80 -10.84 -14.94
N HIS A 455 -34.21 -9.91 -14.18
CA HIS A 455 -33.20 -8.97 -14.67
C HIS A 455 -31.80 -9.61 -14.63
N GLN A 456 -30.96 -9.37 -15.64
CA GLN A 456 -29.68 -10.09 -15.80
C GLN A 456 -28.45 -9.17 -15.81
N SER A 457 -27.35 -9.65 -15.21
CA SER A 457 -25.98 -9.12 -15.43
C SER A 457 -25.03 -10.25 -15.84
N VAL A 458 -24.50 -10.19 -17.07
CA VAL A 458 -23.87 -11.36 -17.73
C VAL A 458 -22.39 -11.58 -17.35
N LEU A 459 -21.72 -10.66 -16.66
CA LEU A 459 -20.25 -10.70 -16.52
C LEU A 459 -19.70 -11.30 -15.20
N ARG A 460 -20.53 -12.02 -14.43
CA ARG A 460 -20.19 -12.28 -13.02
C ARG A 460 -19.15 -13.37 -12.70
N ARG A 461 -18.62 -14.17 -13.65
CA ARG A 461 -17.57 -15.18 -13.34
C ARG A 461 -16.58 -15.46 -14.50
N PRO A 462 -15.26 -15.18 -14.34
CA PRO A 462 -14.22 -15.50 -15.33
C PRO A 462 -14.09 -17.00 -15.65
N ARG A 463 -14.47 -17.89 -14.71
CA ARG A 463 -14.40 -19.35 -14.92
C ARG A 463 -15.29 -19.86 -16.06
N ARG A 464 -16.32 -19.11 -16.46
CA ARG A 464 -17.31 -19.57 -17.45
C ARG A 464 -16.93 -19.23 -18.90
N ALA A 465 -16.17 -18.15 -19.14
CA ALA A 465 -15.70 -17.80 -20.49
C ALA A 465 -14.72 -18.85 -21.06
N ARG A 466 -13.79 -19.36 -20.24
CA ARG A 466 -12.92 -20.49 -20.64
C ARG A 466 -13.69 -21.79 -20.91
N TRP A 467 -14.88 -21.96 -20.34
CA TRP A 467 -15.69 -23.18 -20.48
C TRP A 467 -16.58 -23.14 -21.73
N LEU A 468 -17.05 -21.95 -22.13
CA LEU A 468 -17.81 -21.73 -23.37
C LEU A 468 -17.01 -22.14 -24.62
N CYS A 469 -15.70 -21.90 -24.64
CA CYS A 469 -14.85 -22.20 -25.79
C CYS A 469 -14.51 -23.69 -25.91
N ARG A 470 -14.28 -24.39 -24.79
CA ARG A 470 -14.01 -25.83 -24.83
C ARG A 470 -15.12 -26.58 -25.54
N HIS A 471 -16.38 -26.22 -25.37
CA HIS A 471 -17.49 -26.93 -26.01
C HIS A 471 -17.62 -26.68 -27.52
N ARG A 472 -17.27 -25.49 -28.04
CA ARG A 472 -17.35 -25.21 -29.48
C ARG A 472 -16.13 -25.75 -30.26
N GLU A 473 -14.97 -25.80 -29.61
CA GLU A 473 -13.77 -26.42 -30.19
C GLU A 473 -13.75 -27.94 -30.00
N SER A 474 -14.18 -28.47 -28.85
CA SER A 474 -14.27 -29.92 -28.62
C SER A 474 -15.36 -30.60 -29.44
N SER A 475 -16.37 -29.85 -29.90
CA SER A 475 -17.37 -30.38 -30.85
C SER A 475 -16.86 -30.41 -32.29
N LYS A 476 -15.75 -29.74 -32.59
CA LYS A 476 -15.06 -29.78 -33.90
C LYS A 476 -13.80 -30.66 -33.91
N GLY A 477 -13.25 -31.03 -32.75
CA GLY A 477 -12.13 -31.96 -32.64
C GLY A 477 -12.41 -32.99 -31.55
N GLY A 478 -12.49 -34.27 -31.92
CA GLY A 478 -12.82 -35.40 -31.04
C GLY A 478 -11.83 -35.61 -29.90
N TRP A 479 -12.00 -34.86 -28.82
CA TRP A 479 -11.33 -35.08 -27.54
C TRP A 479 -12.30 -35.72 -26.53
N PRO A 480 -11.89 -36.72 -25.74
CA PRO A 480 -12.80 -37.43 -24.85
C PRO A 480 -13.30 -36.53 -23.71
N GLN A 481 -14.60 -36.62 -23.42
CA GLN A 481 -15.21 -36.04 -22.23
C GLN A 481 -14.88 -36.93 -21.02
N HIS A 482 -14.06 -36.43 -20.09
CA HIS A 482 -13.97 -37.03 -18.75
C HIS A 482 -14.97 -36.34 -17.81
N HIS A 483 -16.04 -37.06 -17.47
CA HIS A 483 -16.94 -36.70 -16.38
C HIS A 483 -16.30 -37.07 -15.04
N GLY A 484 -15.92 -36.06 -14.26
CA GLY A 484 -15.54 -36.19 -12.86
C GLY A 484 -16.11 -35.02 -12.08
N ALA A 485 -17.14 -35.28 -11.28
CA ALA A 485 -17.72 -34.31 -10.37
C ALA A 485 -16.71 -33.99 -9.26
N LEU A 486 -16.36 -32.72 -9.09
CA LEU A 486 -15.65 -32.21 -7.91
C LEU A 486 -16.63 -31.40 -7.08
N HIS A 487 -17.02 -31.95 -5.93
CA HIS A 487 -17.83 -31.27 -4.93
C HIS A 487 -17.10 -30.04 -4.35
N PRO A 488 -17.83 -29.00 -3.91
CA PRO A 488 -17.24 -27.80 -3.35
C PRO A 488 -16.80 -28.05 -1.88
N GLY A 489 -15.49 -27.97 -1.63
CA GLY A 489 -14.96 -27.73 -0.29
C GLY A 489 -15.05 -26.24 0.10
N PRO A 490 -15.17 -25.90 1.39
CA PRO A 490 -15.62 -24.58 1.87
C PRO A 490 -14.52 -23.50 1.94
N HIS A 491 -13.51 -23.53 1.06
CA HIS A 491 -12.44 -22.54 1.08
C HIS A 491 -12.10 -22.04 -0.31
N GLY A 492 -12.49 -20.80 -0.59
CA GLY A 492 -12.13 -20.08 -1.79
C GLY A 492 -10.68 -19.60 -1.73
N CYS A 493 -9.76 -20.38 -2.26
CA CYS A 493 -8.45 -19.94 -2.75
C CYS A 493 -8.10 -20.77 -4.00
N VAL A 494 -7.61 -20.12 -5.05
CA VAL A 494 -6.83 -20.80 -6.09
C VAL A 494 -5.56 -20.00 -6.32
N ALA A 495 -4.48 -20.51 -5.73
CA ALA A 495 -3.14 -20.40 -6.27
C ALA A 495 -2.95 -21.47 -7.36
N GLY A 496 -2.04 -21.21 -8.29
CA GLY A 496 -1.64 -22.18 -9.30
C GLY A 496 -0.19 -21.99 -9.72
N THR A 497 0.74 -22.21 -8.80
CA THR A 497 2.10 -22.66 -9.14
C THR A 497 2.13 -24.17 -8.96
N ASN A 498 2.74 -24.89 -9.91
CA ASN A 498 3.04 -26.30 -9.72
C ASN A 498 4.56 -26.50 -9.75
N ARG A 499 5.06 -27.27 -8.78
CA ARG A 499 6.47 -27.62 -8.64
C ARG A 499 6.88 -28.54 -9.80
N ARG A 500 8.06 -28.26 -10.37
CA ARG A 500 8.72 -28.86 -11.54
C ARG A 500 8.25 -28.28 -12.88
N GLY A 501 8.88 -27.17 -13.28
CA GLY A 501 8.88 -26.72 -14.66
C GLY A 501 9.66 -27.69 -15.55
N ILE A 502 9.01 -28.20 -16.59
CA ILE A 502 9.58 -28.74 -17.83
C ILE A 502 8.51 -28.46 -18.92
N LEU A 503 8.90 -27.73 -19.97
CA LEU A 503 8.13 -27.65 -21.22
C LEU A 503 8.23 -28.99 -21.96
N CYS A 504 7.10 -29.59 -22.36
CA CYS A 504 7.10 -30.66 -23.35
C CYS A 504 6.11 -30.37 -24.48
N ARG A 505 6.66 -30.34 -25.69
CA ARG A 505 5.97 -30.29 -26.99
C ARG A 505 5.38 -31.68 -27.28
N ALA A 506 4.17 -31.73 -27.83
CA ALA A 506 3.50 -32.99 -28.18
C ALA A 506 4.22 -33.70 -29.35
N GLY A 507 4.60 -34.95 -29.14
CA GLY A 507 5.06 -35.89 -30.18
C GLY A 507 4.16 -37.13 -30.17
N ALA A 508 3.78 -37.60 -31.36
CA ALA A 508 2.86 -38.69 -31.57
C ALA A 508 3.46 -40.07 -31.20
N GLN A 509 2.56 -40.99 -30.85
CA GLN A 509 2.73 -42.45 -30.68
C GLN A 509 3.20 -42.94 -29.30
N GLY A 510 2.42 -43.87 -28.73
CA GLY A 510 2.42 -44.23 -27.32
C GLY A 510 3.17 -45.50 -26.93
N ARG A 511 3.49 -45.60 -25.64
CA ARG A 511 3.44 -46.77 -24.72
C ARG A 511 4.02 -46.36 -23.36
N TRP A 512 3.51 -46.95 -22.28
CA TRP A 512 4.02 -46.80 -20.91
C TRP A 512 4.79 -48.05 -20.47
N LEU A 513 5.94 -47.87 -19.82
CA LEU A 513 6.38 -48.48 -18.53
C LEU A 513 7.83 -48.05 -18.20
N PRO A 514 8.25 -48.06 -16.91
CA PRO A 514 9.36 -47.26 -16.38
C PRO A 514 10.68 -48.04 -16.27
N LYS A 515 11.83 -47.33 -16.39
CA LYS A 515 13.14 -47.81 -15.93
C LYS A 515 13.92 -46.69 -15.25
N LEU A 516 14.18 -46.86 -13.96
CA LEU A 516 15.18 -46.11 -13.19
C LEU A 516 16.60 -46.51 -13.64
N PRO A 517 17.59 -45.59 -13.56
CA PRO A 517 18.94 -46.02 -13.17
C PRO A 517 19.60 -45.16 -12.08
N ARG A 518 20.61 -45.81 -11.47
CA ARG A 518 21.37 -45.50 -10.25
C ARG A 518 22.50 -44.46 -10.45
N LYS A 519 23.03 -43.98 -9.30
CA LYS A 519 24.25 -43.16 -9.06
C LYS A 519 25.53 -43.67 -9.75
N GLY A 520 26.41 -42.73 -10.15
CA GLY A 520 27.87 -42.91 -10.30
C GLY A 520 28.52 -42.12 -11.46
N GLN A 521 29.38 -41.15 -11.12
CA GLN A 521 30.42 -40.35 -11.84
C GLN A 521 30.97 -40.81 -13.24
N PRO A 522 31.87 -40.04 -13.91
CA PRO A 522 31.91 -38.60 -14.23
C PRO A 522 32.24 -38.35 -15.74
N VAL A 523 32.02 -37.15 -16.29
CA VAL A 523 32.57 -36.80 -17.63
C VAL A 523 33.18 -35.40 -17.63
N ALA A 524 34.40 -35.35 -18.15
CA ALA A 524 35.31 -34.22 -18.24
C ALA A 524 35.22 -33.49 -19.60
N GLY A 525 35.62 -32.21 -19.59
CA GLY A 525 36.19 -31.45 -20.72
C GLY A 525 35.18 -30.92 -21.74
N ARG A 526 35.28 -29.70 -22.28
CA ARG A 526 36.41 -28.76 -22.43
C ARG A 526 35.85 -27.34 -22.56
N VAL A 527 36.53 -26.36 -21.96
CA VAL A 527 36.45 -24.94 -22.35
C VAL A 527 37.85 -24.52 -22.79
N HIS A 528 37.91 -23.79 -23.91
CA HIS A 528 39.12 -23.29 -24.54
C HIS A 528 39.84 -22.23 -23.70
N ALA A 529 41.16 -22.24 -23.81
CA ALA A 529 42.12 -21.37 -23.15
C ALA A 529 42.47 -20.10 -23.96
N ALA A 530 42.85 -19.06 -23.23
CA ALA A 530 43.94 -18.11 -23.53
C ALA A 530 44.54 -17.70 -22.16
N ARG A 531 45.70 -18.24 -21.73
CA ARG A 531 47.09 -17.72 -21.87
C ARG A 531 47.20 -16.23 -21.45
N GLN A 532 48.09 -15.78 -20.55
CA GLN A 532 49.42 -16.25 -20.11
C GLN A 532 49.85 -15.48 -18.83
N GLY A 533 50.71 -16.07 -17.98
CA GLY A 533 51.53 -15.34 -17.00
C GLY A 533 51.72 -16.01 -15.63
N GLU A 534 52.67 -16.94 -15.52
CA GLU A 534 53.25 -17.53 -14.29
C GLU A 534 54.49 -16.72 -13.82
N PRO A 535 55.23 -17.06 -12.73
CA PRO A 535 54.89 -17.83 -11.50
C PRO A 535 55.49 -17.20 -10.20
N ALA A 536 55.21 -17.82 -9.02
CA ALA A 536 56.22 -18.34 -8.06
C ALA A 536 55.86 -18.19 -6.56
N TYR A 537 55.78 -19.35 -5.87
CA TYR A 537 56.24 -19.71 -4.49
C TYR A 537 55.79 -18.82 -3.28
N ALA A 538 55.41 -19.30 -2.08
CA ALA A 538 55.73 -20.52 -1.33
C ALA A 538 54.73 -20.78 -0.17
N GLN A 539 54.58 -22.08 0.14
CA GLN A 539 54.49 -22.79 1.43
C GLN A 539 54.00 -22.08 2.73
N CYS A 540 52.89 -22.62 3.28
CA CYS A 540 52.67 -23.22 4.63
C CYS A 540 53.68 -22.99 5.78
N PRO A 541 53.27 -23.18 7.07
CA PRO A 541 52.17 -24.04 7.57
C PRO A 541 50.88 -23.32 7.98
#